data_AF-A0A161MDL9-F1
#
_entry.id   AF-A0A161MDL9-F1
#
_cell.length_a   1.000
_cell.length_b   1.000
_cell.length_c   1.000
_cell.angle_alpha   90.00
_cell.angle_beta   90.00
_cell.angle_gamma   90.00
#
_symmetry.space_group_name_H-M   'P 1'
#
loop_
_entity.id
_entity.type
_entity.pdbx_description
1 polymer ?
#
loop_
_entity_poly.entity_id
_entity_poly.type
_entity_poly.pdbx_seq_one_letter_code
_entity_poly.pdbx_strand_id
1 'polypeptide(L)'
;MNATPESMDLSPEEAARALSGIRATQARAVRTTPWFPTWFVVGIGLSVTLIQVSADPLTPVPLRIACAVLAAAGIAGSSIAIGRSGRMRAHRSVISAAGMLGYTGWLLALIACTVAAAVFLTLSGVPYGATYACLGMTAAMALTGPLVARWISGRNAAKIERGR
;
A
#
# COMPACT_ATOMS: atom_id res chain seq x y z
N MET A 1 -41.59 19.96 34.06
CA MET A 1 -40.63 21.01 33.65
C MET A 1 -39.63 20.37 32.72
N ASN A 2 -39.86 20.52 31.41
CA ASN A 2 -38.95 20.03 30.38
C ASN A 2 -37.87 21.09 30.18
N ALA A 3 -36.63 20.75 30.51
CA ALA A 3 -35.48 21.55 30.11
C ALA A 3 -35.39 21.49 28.57
N THR A 4 -35.69 22.59 27.90
CA THR A 4 -35.32 22.81 26.51
C THR A 4 -33.79 22.69 26.40
N PRO A 5 -33.25 21.98 25.38
CA PRO A 5 -31.81 21.96 25.17
C PRO A 5 -31.35 23.39 24.92
N GLU A 6 -30.47 23.90 25.78
CA GLU A 6 -29.68 25.10 25.51
C GLU A 6 -29.12 24.96 24.09
N SER A 7 -29.55 25.85 23.20
CA SER A 7 -28.81 26.12 21.98
C SER A 7 -27.44 26.57 22.43
N MET A 8 -26.45 25.67 22.34
CA MET A 8 -25.04 26.02 22.44
C MET A 8 -24.76 27.04 21.33
N ASP A 9 -24.90 28.32 21.65
CA ASP A 9 -24.37 29.44 20.89
C ASP A 9 -22.85 29.40 21.01
N LEU A 10 -22.25 28.39 20.37
CA LEU A 10 -20.81 28.29 20.19
C LEU A 10 -20.38 29.53 19.43
N SER A 11 -19.56 30.36 20.09
CA SER A 11 -18.88 31.45 19.40
C SER A 11 -18.17 30.88 18.16
N PRO A 12 -18.19 31.58 17.01
CA PRO A 12 -17.42 31.19 15.83
C PRO A 12 -15.95 30.87 16.16
N GLU A 13 -15.38 31.50 17.19
CA GLU A 13 -14.02 31.27 17.67
C GLU A 13 -13.89 29.96 18.44
N GLU A 14 -14.90 29.58 19.23
CA GLU A 14 -14.95 28.29 19.93
C GLU A 14 -15.14 27.14 18.93
N ALA A 15 -16.01 27.33 17.94
CA ALA A 15 -16.20 26.39 16.84
C ALA A 15 -14.91 26.21 16.02
N ALA A 16 -14.20 27.31 15.69
CA ALA A 16 -12.93 27.25 14.99
C ALA A 16 -11.84 26.54 15.82
N ARG A 17 -11.78 26.81 17.13
CA ARG A 17 -10.84 26.17 18.05
C ARG A 17 -11.13 24.67 18.17
N ALA A 18 -12.39 24.26 18.33
CA ALA A 18 -12.79 22.86 18.36
C ALA A 18 -12.43 22.13 17.05
N LEU A 19 -12.69 22.75 15.90
CA LEU A 19 -12.34 22.18 14.58
C LEU A 19 -10.83 22.02 14.40
N SER A 20 -10.02 23.00 14.85
CA SER A 20 -8.56 22.89 14.80
C SER A 20 -8.03 21.72 15.66
N GLY A 21 -8.62 21.50 16.84
CA GLY A 21 -8.28 20.37 17.72
C GLY A 21 -8.61 19.01 17.11
N ILE A 22 -9.78 18.89 16.46
CA ILE A 22 -10.19 17.68 15.74
C ILE A 22 -9.24 17.41 14.57
N ARG A 23 -8.90 18.43 13.76
CA ARG A 23 -7.97 18.29 12.63
C ARG A 23 -6.58 17.87 13.08
N ALA A 24 -6.06 18.45 14.16
CA ALA A 24 -4.76 18.07 14.71
C ALA A 24 -4.75 16.60 15.17
N THR A 25 -5.81 16.14 15.81
CA THR A 25 -5.95 14.74 16.26
C THR A 25 -6.04 13.78 15.07
N GLN A 26 -6.83 14.13 14.05
CA GLN A 26 -6.94 13.35 12.81
C GLN A 26 -5.62 13.29 12.04
N ALA A 27 -4.92 14.42 11.90
CA ALA A 27 -3.61 14.47 11.25
C ALA A 27 -2.59 13.59 11.99
N ARG A 28 -2.58 13.63 13.33
CA ARG A 28 -1.71 12.77 14.14
C ARG A 28 -2.00 11.29 13.93
N ALA A 29 -3.28 10.90 13.96
CA ALA A 29 -3.68 9.51 13.72
C ALA A 29 -3.28 9.03 12.32
N VAL A 30 -3.53 9.83 11.29
CA VAL A 30 -3.15 9.52 9.90
C VAL A 30 -1.62 9.44 9.73
N ARG A 31 -0.86 10.29 10.41
CA ARG A 31 0.61 10.28 10.34
C ARG A 31 1.20 9.03 10.96
N THR A 32 0.62 8.53 12.05
CA THR A 32 1.11 7.33 12.76
C THR A 32 0.70 6.02 12.10
N THR A 33 -0.35 6.02 11.29
CA THR A 33 -0.81 4.82 10.60
C THR A 33 -0.26 4.78 9.16
N PRO A 34 0.58 3.80 8.80
CA PRO A 34 1.08 3.67 7.44
C PRO A 34 -0.06 3.39 6.45
N TRP A 35 0.05 3.96 5.25
CA TRP A 35 -0.99 3.89 4.21
C TRP A 35 -1.40 2.46 3.83
N PHE A 36 -0.42 1.56 3.80
CA PHE A 36 -0.61 0.13 3.73
C PHE A 36 0.39 -0.56 4.66
N PRO A 37 0.06 -1.74 5.19
CA PRO A 37 0.99 -2.50 5.98
C PRO A 37 2.07 -3.15 5.10
N THR A 38 3.30 -3.27 5.61
CA THR A 38 4.43 -3.86 4.87
C THR A 38 4.13 -5.27 4.38
N TRP A 39 3.46 -6.09 5.19
CA TRP A 39 3.10 -7.47 4.83
C TRP A 39 2.27 -7.54 3.55
N PHE A 40 1.46 -6.52 3.24
CA PHE A 40 0.62 -6.51 2.06
C PHE A 40 1.47 -6.44 0.79
N VAL A 41 2.41 -5.50 0.75
CA VAL A 41 3.28 -5.30 -0.41
C VAL A 41 4.21 -6.50 -0.60
N VAL A 42 4.75 -7.03 0.50
CA VAL A 42 5.58 -8.24 0.46
C VAL A 42 4.76 -9.45 -0.01
N GLY A 43 3.53 -9.60 0.47
CA GLY A 43 2.63 -10.68 0.05
C GLY A 43 2.32 -10.62 -1.45
N ILE A 44 2.03 -9.44 -1.99
CA ILE A 44 1.83 -9.25 -3.43
C ILE A 44 3.10 -9.57 -4.22
N GLY A 45 4.27 -9.06 -3.79
CA GLY A 45 5.54 -9.36 -4.43
C GLY A 45 5.82 -10.87 -4.47
N LEU A 46 5.66 -11.54 -3.34
CA LEU A 46 5.85 -12.99 -3.23
C LEU A 46 4.88 -13.77 -4.13
N SER A 47 3.60 -13.38 -4.17
CA SER A 47 2.63 -13.98 -5.09
C SER A 47 3.04 -13.83 -6.55
N VAL A 48 3.55 -12.66 -6.96
CA VAL A 48 4.05 -12.47 -8.33
C VAL A 48 5.29 -13.34 -8.60
N THR A 49 6.21 -13.45 -7.64
CA THR A 49 7.35 -14.37 -7.75
C THR A 49 6.89 -15.81 -7.94
N LEU A 50 5.90 -16.28 -7.15
CA LEU A 50 5.36 -17.63 -7.25
C LEU A 50 4.66 -17.88 -8.58
N ILE A 51 3.96 -16.88 -9.14
CA ILE A 51 3.40 -16.96 -10.49
C ILE A 51 4.51 -17.23 -11.51
N GLN A 52 5.64 -16.52 -11.43
CA GLN A 52 6.75 -16.76 -12.35
C GLN A 52 7.39 -18.14 -12.18
N VAL A 53 7.57 -18.61 -10.95
CA VAL A 53 8.04 -19.98 -10.70
C VAL A 53 7.09 -21.01 -11.32
N SER A 54 5.77 -20.78 -11.24
CA SER A 54 4.76 -21.68 -11.81
C SER A 54 4.70 -21.66 -13.34
N ALA A 55 5.09 -20.54 -13.96
CA ALA A 55 5.12 -20.37 -15.41
C ALA A 55 6.39 -20.97 -16.04
N ASP A 56 7.45 -21.18 -15.25
CA ASP A 56 8.70 -21.72 -15.76
C ASP A 56 8.57 -23.21 -16.17
N PRO A 57 8.90 -23.57 -17.42
CA PRO A 57 8.80 -24.95 -17.89
C PRO A 57 9.83 -25.90 -17.27
N LEU A 58 10.93 -25.39 -16.71
CA LEU A 58 11.95 -26.19 -16.03
C LEU A 58 11.53 -26.61 -14.62
N THR A 59 10.51 -25.95 -14.07
CA THR A 59 9.97 -26.28 -12.75
C THR A 59 9.14 -27.57 -12.81
N PRO A 60 9.37 -28.55 -11.92
CA PRO A 60 8.56 -29.77 -11.85
C PRO A 60 7.06 -29.47 -11.71
N VAL A 61 6.21 -30.23 -12.41
CA VAL A 61 4.74 -30.03 -12.42
C VAL A 61 4.13 -29.92 -11.01
N PRO A 62 4.49 -30.77 -10.02
CA PRO A 62 3.94 -30.63 -8.67
C PRO A 62 4.27 -29.26 -8.04
N LEU A 63 5.48 -28.76 -8.25
CA LEU A 63 5.92 -27.48 -7.71
C LEU A 63 5.24 -26.31 -8.44
N ARG A 64 5.02 -26.42 -9.76
CA ARG A 64 4.26 -25.40 -10.51
C ARG A 64 2.84 -25.24 -9.98
N ILE A 65 2.14 -26.35 -9.76
CA ILE A 65 0.79 -26.34 -9.20
C ILE A 65 0.80 -25.75 -7.79
N ALA A 66 1.73 -26.18 -6.93
CA ALA A 66 1.87 -25.65 -5.58
C ALA A 66 2.09 -24.13 -5.57
N CYS A 67 3.02 -23.62 -6.39
CA CYS A 67 3.29 -22.20 -6.51
C CYS A 67 2.09 -21.40 -7.02
N ALA A 68 1.36 -21.92 -8.03
CA ALA A 68 0.16 -21.26 -8.55
C ALA A 68 -0.95 -21.16 -7.48
N VAL A 69 -1.18 -22.25 -6.73
CA VAL A 69 -2.16 -22.29 -5.63
C VAL A 69 -1.75 -21.33 -4.51
N LEU A 70 -0.48 -21.34 -4.10
CA LEU A 70 0.04 -20.44 -3.08
C LEU A 70 -0.04 -18.97 -3.51
N ALA A 71 0.26 -18.66 -4.77
CA ALA A 71 0.14 -17.31 -5.30
C ALA A 71 -1.30 -16.81 -5.24
N ALA A 72 -2.25 -17.63 -5.68
CA ALA A 72 -3.67 -17.33 -5.64
C ALA A 72 -4.16 -17.13 -4.19
N ALA A 73 -3.77 -18.03 -3.29
CA ALA A 73 -4.07 -17.91 -1.86
C ALA A 73 -3.47 -16.65 -1.24
N GLY A 74 -2.24 -16.28 -1.61
CA GLY A 74 -1.57 -15.06 -1.16
C GLY A 74 -2.29 -13.78 -1.62
N ILE A 75 -2.72 -13.73 -2.88
CA ILE A 75 -3.47 -12.60 -3.44
C ILE A 75 -4.85 -12.51 -2.77
N ALA A 76 -5.57 -13.63 -2.68
CA ALA A 76 -6.89 -13.68 -2.06
C ALA A 76 -6.81 -13.32 -0.57
N GLY A 77 -5.88 -13.92 0.17
CA GLY A 77 -5.64 -13.64 1.59
C GLY A 77 -5.28 -12.18 1.83
N SER A 78 -4.41 -11.61 0.99
CA SER A 78 -4.05 -10.19 1.08
C SER A 78 -5.24 -9.26 0.81
N SER A 79 -6.06 -9.60 -0.19
CA SER A 79 -7.27 -8.84 -0.55
C SER A 79 -8.31 -8.90 0.57
N ILE A 80 -8.55 -10.08 1.15
CA ILE A 80 -9.46 -10.29 2.28
C ILE A 80 -8.96 -9.53 3.51
N ALA A 81 -7.67 -9.66 3.85
CA ALA A 81 -7.09 -8.99 4.99
C ALA A 81 -7.23 -7.46 4.86
N ILE A 82 -6.94 -6.90 3.68
CA ILE A 82 -7.19 -5.47 3.42
C ILE A 82 -8.67 -5.11 3.56
N GLY A 83 -9.57 -5.92 3.00
CA GLY A 83 -11.02 -5.68 3.09
C GLY A 83 -11.51 -5.63 4.53
N ARG A 84 -11.01 -6.54 5.38
CA ARG A 84 -11.33 -6.59 6.81
C ARG A 84 -10.70 -5.45 7.60
N SER A 85 -9.52 -4.98 7.20
CA SER A 85 -8.88 -3.79 7.78
C SER A 85 -9.51 -2.45 7.36
N GLY A 86 -10.51 -2.47 6.46
CA GLY A 86 -11.13 -1.28 5.87
C GLY A 86 -11.83 -0.32 6.86
N ARG A 87 -12.12 -0.76 8.10
CA ARG A 87 -12.74 0.09 9.14
C ARG A 87 -11.89 1.29 9.58
N MET A 88 -10.60 1.33 9.25
CA MET A 88 -9.68 2.42 9.63
C MET A 88 -9.07 3.15 8.42
N ARG A 89 -9.64 3.02 7.22
CA ARG A 89 -9.11 3.73 6.04
C ARG A 89 -9.52 5.20 6.06
N ALA A 90 -8.54 6.08 5.85
CA ALA A 90 -8.79 7.50 5.62
C ALA A 90 -9.78 7.65 4.45
N HIS A 91 -10.80 8.49 4.64
CA HIS A 91 -11.83 8.73 3.64
C HIS A 91 -11.21 9.17 2.31
N ARG A 92 -11.86 8.87 1.16
CA ARG A 92 -11.32 9.17 -0.17
C ARG A 92 -10.94 10.64 -0.36
N SER A 93 -11.59 11.56 0.38
CA SER A 93 -11.29 12.99 0.41
C SER A 93 -9.93 13.32 1.02
N VAL A 94 -9.39 12.48 1.91
CA VAL A 94 -8.12 12.69 2.61
C VAL A 94 -6.92 12.21 1.78
N ILE A 95 -7.17 11.40 0.74
CA ILE A 95 -6.12 10.88 -0.14
C ILE A 95 -5.58 12.02 -0.99
N SER A 96 -4.29 12.31 -0.87
CA SER A 96 -3.64 13.28 -1.74
C SER A 96 -3.42 12.68 -3.13
N ALA A 97 -3.81 13.42 -4.18
CA ALA A 97 -3.53 13.03 -5.58
C ALA A 97 -2.03 12.81 -5.81
N ALA A 98 -1.19 13.65 -5.20
CA ALA A 98 0.26 13.50 -5.21
C ALA A 98 0.74 12.20 -4.53
N GLY A 99 0.09 11.77 -3.43
CA GLY A 99 0.38 10.49 -2.80
C GLY A 99 0.04 9.30 -3.70
N MET A 100 -1.10 9.39 -4.41
CA MET A 100 -1.50 8.39 -5.40
C MET A 100 -0.54 8.34 -6.59
N LEU A 101 -0.17 9.50 -7.15
CA LEU A 101 0.82 9.59 -8.23
C LEU A 101 2.19 9.06 -7.80
N GLY A 102 2.63 9.35 -6.56
CA GLY A 102 3.87 8.82 -6.02
C GLY A 102 3.84 7.30 -5.88
N TYR A 103 2.73 6.73 -5.40
CA TYR A 103 2.53 5.28 -5.34
C TYR A 103 2.55 4.64 -6.73
N THR A 104 1.79 5.20 -7.69
CA THR A 104 1.74 4.70 -9.06
C THR A 104 3.11 4.80 -9.74
N GLY A 105 3.80 5.93 -9.60
CA GLY A 105 5.14 6.12 -10.15
C GLY A 105 6.16 5.14 -9.57
N TRP A 106 6.13 4.93 -8.25
CA TRP A 106 6.97 3.92 -7.60
C TRP A 106 6.68 2.50 -8.09
N LEU A 107 5.40 2.13 -8.22
CA LEU A 107 5.00 0.82 -8.71
C LEU A 107 5.44 0.61 -10.16
N LEU A 108 5.22 1.60 -11.02
CA LEU A 108 5.64 1.54 -12.43
C LEU A 108 7.17 1.46 -12.56
N ALA A 109 7.91 2.20 -11.74
CA ALA A 109 9.36 2.12 -11.72
C ALA A 109 9.85 0.72 -11.33
N LEU A 110 9.26 0.11 -10.30
CA LEU A 110 9.59 -1.26 -9.91
C LEU A 110 9.27 -2.26 -11.02
N ILE A 111 8.10 -2.15 -11.63
CA ILE A 111 7.70 -3.03 -12.75
C ILE A 111 8.69 -2.86 -13.91
N ALA A 112 8.99 -1.63 -14.32
CA ALA A 112 9.92 -1.35 -15.42
C ALA A 112 11.33 -1.89 -15.13
N CYS A 113 11.86 -1.66 -13.93
CA CYS A 113 13.15 -2.19 -13.51
C CYS A 113 13.15 -3.73 -13.49
N THR A 114 12.06 -4.34 -13.05
CA THR A 114 11.94 -5.81 -12.98
C THR A 114 11.89 -6.42 -14.37
N VAL A 115 11.11 -5.83 -15.28
CA VAL A 115 11.06 -6.28 -16.68
C VAL A 115 12.42 -6.11 -17.36
N ALA A 116 13.08 -4.96 -17.17
CA ALA A 116 14.42 -4.72 -17.71
C ALA A 116 15.44 -5.73 -17.17
N ALA A 117 15.41 -6.01 -15.86
CA ALA A 117 16.27 -7.02 -15.25
C ALA A 117 15.96 -8.43 -15.75
N ALA A 118 14.69 -8.79 -15.90
CA ALA A 118 14.27 -10.08 -16.44
C ALA A 118 14.79 -10.27 -17.87
N VAL A 119 14.57 -9.29 -18.75
CA VAL A 119 15.08 -9.32 -20.13
C VAL A 119 16.59 -9.42 -20.16
N PHE A 120 17.29 -8.61 -19.36
CA PHE A 120 18.75 -8.63 -19.29
C PHE A 120 19.30 -10.00 -18.85
N LEU A 121 18.72 -10.59 -17.79
CA LEU A 121 19.15 -11.89 -17.28
C LEU A 121 18.84 -13.02 -18.28
N THR A 122 17.69 -12.97 -18.95
CA THR A 122 17.34 -13.92 -20.02
C THR A 122 18.29 -13.82 -21.21
N LEU A 123 18.62 -12.60 -21.66
CA LEU A 123 19.58 -12.39 -22.75
C LEU A 123 21.00 -12.80 -22.37
N SER A 124 21.33 -12.76 -21.09
CA SER A 124 22.63 -13.22 -20.56
C SER A 124 22.71 -14.74 -20.37
N GLY A 125 21.66 -15.49 -20.72
CA GLY A 125 21.61 -16.95 -20.58
C GLY A 125 21.52 -17.42 -19.13
N VAL A 126 21.13 -16.55 -18.19
CA VAL A 126 20.97 -16.92 -16.78
C VAL A 126 19.72 -17.81 -16.64
N PRO A 127 19.84 -19.05 -16.13
CA PRO A 127 18.68 -19.89 -15.88
C PRO A 127 17.78 -19.20 -14.84
N TYR A 128 16.46 -19.26 -15.03
CA TYR A 128 15.49 -18.61 -14.13
C TYR A 128 15.63 -17.07 -14.03
N GLY A 129 16.16 -16.39 -15.05
CA GLY A 129 16.38 -14.94 -15.04
C GLY A 129 15.15 -14.11 -14.65
N ALA A 130 13.97 -14.44 -15.18
CA ALA A 130 12.72 -13.78 -14.83
C ALA A 130 12.33 -13.99 -13.35
N THR A 131 12.56 -15.19 -12.80
CA THR A 131 12.30 -15.51 -11.40
C THR A 131 13.22 -14.71 -10.47
N TYR A 132 14.52 -14.62 -10.79
CA TYR A 132 15.45 -13.79 -10.02
C TYR A 132 15.10 -12.30 -10.07
N ALA A 133 14.66 -11.80 -11.23
CA ALA A 133 14.17 -10.42 -11.33
C ALA A 133 12.95 -10.19 -10.42
N CYS A 134 11.98 -11.10 -10.42
CA CYS A 134 10.82 -11.00 -9.54
C CYS A 134 11.18 -11.15 -8.05
N LEU A 135 12.16 -11.97 -7.69
CA LEU A 135 12.69 -12.02 -6.32
C LEU A 135 13.33 -10.68 -5.91
N GLY A 136 14.12 -10.09 -6.81
CA GLY A 136 14.70 -8.76 -6.63
C GLY A 136 13.62 -7.69 -6.46
N MET A 137 12.54 -7.75 -7.24
CA MET A 137 11.37 -6.88 -7.08
C MET A 137 10.74 -7.03 -5.69
N THR A 138 10.51 -8.25 -5.24
CA THR A 138 9.92 -8.53 -3.92
C THR A 138 10.80 -7.99 -2.80
N ALA A 139 12.12 -8.15 -2.90
CA ALA A 139 13.08 -7.56 -1.96
C ALA A 139 13.04 -6.03 -1.99
N ALA A 140 13.04 -5.42 -3.17
CA ALA A 140 12.93 -3.97 -3.33
C ALA A 140 11.61 -3.43 -2.76
N MET A 141 10.51 -4.15 -2.96
CA MET A 141 9.20 -3.85 -2.38
C MET A 141 9.21 -3.93 -0.85
N ALA A 142 9.85 -4.95 -0.28
CA ALA A 142 9.98 -5.09 1.17
C ALA A 142 10.76 -3.93 1.80
N LEU A 143 11.82 -3.47 1.12
CA LEU A 143 12.69 -2.39 1.60
C LEU A 143 12.08 -0.99 1.39
N THR A 144 11.50 -0.74 0.21
CA THR A 144 11.01 0.60 -0.17
C THR A 144 9.54 0.82 0.17
N GLY A 145 8.74 -0.24 0.27
CA GLY A 145 7.31 -0.18 0.60
C GLY A 145 7.01 0.57 1.92
N PRO A 146 7.70 0.28 3.04
CA PRO A 146 7.48 1.01 4.29
C PRO A 146 7.79 2.51 4.18
N LEU A 147 8.80 2.88 3.39
CA LEU A 147 9.18 4.28 3.18
C LEU A 147 8.11 5.01 2.37
N VAL A 148 7.62 4.40 1.29
CA VAL A 148 6.53 4.94 0.48
C VAL A 148 5.25 5.06 1.31
N ALA A 149 4.89 4.04 2.09
CA ALA A 149 3.71 4.09 2.96
C ALA A 149 3.76 5.24 3.96
N ARG A 150 4.92 5.43 4.62
CA ARG A 150 5.14 6.53 5.57
C ARG A 150 5.11 7.89 4.89
N TRP A 151 5.70 8.01 3.72
CA TRP A 151 5.68 9.25 2.93
C TRP A 151 4.26 9.65 2.54
N ILE A 152 3.45 8.71 2.04
CA ILE A 152 2.04 8.95 1.69
C ILE A 152 1.24 9.37 2.93
N SER A 153 1.38 8.64 4.05
CA SER A 153 0.72 9.00 5.32
C SER A 153 1.09 10.40 5.78
N GLY A 154 2.37 10.79 5.69
CA GLY A 154 2.82 12.15 6.01
C GLY A 154 2.19 13.22 5.12
N ARG A 155 2.06 12.97 3.81
CA ARG A 155 1.41 13.92 2.89
C ARG A 155 -0.09 14.05 3.15
N ASN A 156 -0.76 12.95 3.47
CA ASN A 156 -2.19 12.97 3.77
C ASN A 156 -2.46 13.72 5.09
N ALA A 157 -1.60 13.55 6.10
CA ALA A 157 -1.66 14.35 7.33
C ALA A 157 -1.46 15.85 7.05
N ALA A 158 -0.45 16.21 6.24
CA ALA A 158 -0.21 17.60 5.84
C ALA A 158 -1.33 18.20 4.97
N LYS A 159 -2.19 17.38 4.36
CA LYS A 159 -3.39 17.83 3.64
C LYS A 159 -4.50 18.20 4.63
N ILE A 160 -4.71 17.36 5.66
CA ILE A 160 -5.67 17.62 6.74
C ILE A 160 -5.33 18.90 7.51
N GLU A 161 -4.06 19.11 7.85
CA GLU A 161 -3.59 20.33 8.52
C GLU A 161 -3.88 21.59 7.70
N ARG A 162 -3.83 21.49 6.37
CA ARG A 162 -4.14 22.59 5.44
C ARG A 162 -5.64 22.81 5.20
N GLY A 163 -6.51 21.97 5.77
CA GLY A 163 -7.96 22.09 5.62
C GLY A 163 -8.48 21.90 4.19
N ARG A 164 -7.78 21.10 3.37
CA ARG A 164 -8.15 20.73 2.00
C ARG A 164 -8.48 19.24 1.89
#